data_AF-A0A378YK41-F1
#
_entry.id   AF-A0A378YK41-F1
#
_cell.length_a   1.000
_cell.length_b   1.000
_cell.length_c   1.000
_cell.angle_alpha   90.00
_cell.angle_beta   90.00
_cell.angle_gamma   90.00
#
_symmetry.space_group_name_H-M   'P 1'
#
loop_
_entity.id
_entity.type
_entity.pdbx_description
1 polymer ?
#
loop_
_entity_poly.entity_id
_entity_poly.type
_entity_poly.pdbx_seq_one_letter_code
_entity_poly.pdbx_strand_id
1 'polypeptide(L)'
;MSKEVYLIALDDQGLPGVLDPAVVEEIFGRHGVDVVGTDAFVSDPDIEHAWTEVTGLGSGVLTFWRPAGRLIWRILFDLLTECHGFAYDTGGSLTVGNGESLRRLRASGNWDADDARTVTSSDELG
;
A
#
# COMPACT_ATOMS: atom_id res chain seq x y z
N MET A 1 14.00 -9.09 -12.88
CA MET A 1 12.60 -9.24 -12.42
C MET A 1 12.10 -7.86 -12.03
N SER A 2 10.94 -7.44 -12.53
CA SER A 2 10.24 -6.27 -11.99
C SER A 2 9.80 -6.60 -10.56
N LYS A 3 10.07 -5.69 -9.62
CA LYS A 3 9.54 -5.80 -8.26
C LYS A 3 8.04 -5.49 -8.31
N GLU A 4 7.24 -6.27 -7.60
CA GLU A 4 5.82 -6.01 -7.42
C GLU A 4 5.55 -5.86 -5.92
N VAL A 5 4.70 -4.91 -5.58
CA VAL A 5 4.19 -4.71 -4.21
C VAL A 5 2.68 -4.83 -4.27
N TYR A 6 2.13 -5.57 -3.33
CA TYR A 6 0.70 -5.79 -3.19
C TYR A 6 0.25 -5.16 -1.90
N LEU A 7 -0.71 -4.25 -1.96
CA LEU A 7 -1.39 -3.69 -0.79
C LEU A 7 -2.72 -4.41 -0.60
N ILE A 8 -3.01 -4.82 0.62
CA ILE A 8 -4.28 -5.42 1.03
C ILE A 8 -4.88 -4.55 2.14
N ALA A 9 -6.07 -4.02 1.89
CA ALA A 9 -6.86 -3.33 2.92
C ALA A 9 -7.40 -4.35 3.93
N LEU A 10 -7.49 -3.96 5.21
CA LEU A 10 -8.03 -4.82 6.26
C LEU A 10 -9.35 -4.27 6.79
N ASP A 11 -10.34 -5.14 6.95
CA ASP A 11 -11.54 -4.83 7.71
C ASP A 11 -11.25 -4.81 9.23
N ASP A 12 -12.28 -4.52 10.03
CA ASP A 12 -12.15 -4.43 11.49
C ASP A 12 -11.82 -5.78 12.17
N GLN A 13 -11.99 -6.90 11.45
CA GLN A 13 -11.64 -8.25 11.90
C GLN A 13 -10.23 -8.67 11.46
N GLY A 14 -9.54 -7.84 10.67
CA GLY A 14 -8.24 -8.15 10.09
C GLY A 14 -8.29 -9.07 8.88
N LEU A 15 -9.46 -9.23 8.27
CA LEU A 15 -9.60 -9.94 7.01
C LEU A 15 -9.44 -8.96 5.84
N PRO A 16 -9.11 -9.43 4.63
CA PRO A 16 -9.11 -8.59 3.44
C PRO A 16 -10.45 -7.84 3.29
N GLY A 17 -10.39 -6.53 3.45
CA GLY A 17 -11.54 -5.64 3.43
C GLY A 17 -11.86 -5.11 2.04
N VAL A 18 -12.81 -4.18 1.97
CA VAL A 18 -13.08 -3.42 0.75
C VAL A 18 -12.27 -2.13 0.74
N LEU A 19 -11.49 -1.90 -0.30
CA LEU A 19 -10.81 -0.66 -0.61
C LEU A 19 -11.83 0.27 -1.28
N ASP A 20 -12.16 1.39 -0.63
CA ASP A 20 -13.06 2.39 -1.19
C ASP A 20 -12.33 3.17 -2.30
N PRO A 21 -12.80 3.12 -3.57
CA PRO A 21 -12.18 3.86 -4.66
C PRO A 21 -12.10 5.36 -4.41
N ALA A 22 -13.05 5.94 -3.67
CA ALA A 22 -13.03 7.37 -3.37
C ALA A 22 -11.87 7.74 -2.44
N VAL A 23 -11.52 6.85 -1.49
CA VAL A 23 -10.36 7.05 -0.61
C VAL A 23 -9.06 6.93 -1.42
N VAL A 24 -8.99 6.00 -2.37
CA VAL A 24 -7.84 5.87 -3.27
C VAL A 24 -7.67 7.13 -4.10
N GLU A 25 -8.73 7.59 -4.76
CA GLU A 25 -8.73 8.80 -5.58
C GLU A 25 -8.31 10.02 -4.75
N GLU A 26 -8.83 10.16 -3.53
CA GLU A 26 -8.45 11.24 -2.62
C GLU A 26 -6.95 11.20 -2.28
N ILE A 27 -6.42 10.03 -1.88
CA ILE A 27 -5.02 9.89 -1.49
C ILE A 27 -4.11 10.20 -2.68
N PHE A 28 -4.35 9.61 -3.86
CA PHE A 28 -3.57 9.91 -5.06
C PHE A 28 -3.67 11.39 -5.46
N GLY A 29 -4.85 11.99 -5.33
CA GLY A 29 -5.09 13.41 -5.59
C GLY A 29 -4.26 14.33 -4.70
N ARG A 30 -4.04 13.98 -3.42
CA ARG A 30 -3.14 14.74 -2.51
C ARG A 30 -1.69 14.78 -3.01
N HIS A 31 -1.30 13.78 -3.81
CA HIS A 31 0.03 13.67 -4.43
C HIS A 31 0.06 14.20 -5.88
N GLY A 32 -1.04 14.78 -6.37
CA GLY A 32 -1.14 15.32 -7.73
C GLY A 32 -1.18 14.24 -8.81
N VAL A 33 -1.69 13.05 -8.48
CA VAL A 33 -1.84 11.93 -9.43
C VAL A 33 -3.31 11.68 -9.69
N ASP A 34 -3.68 11.65 -10.96
CA ASP A 34 -5.03 11.29 -11.38
C ASP A 34 -5.23 9.77 -11.37
N VAL A 35 -6.42 9.33 -10.97
CA VAL A 35 -6.81 7.91 -10.89
C VAL A 35 -8.06 7.68 -11.74
N VAL A 36 -8.14 6.52 -12.40
CA VAL A 36 -9.37 6.05 -13.04
C VAL A 36 -9.90 4.85 -12.23
N GLY A 37 -10.87 5.10 -11.36
CA GLY A 37 -11.34 4.11 -10.39
C GLY A 37 -10.26 3.86 -9.33
N THR A 38 -9.50 2.79 -9.48
CA THR A 38 -8.34 2.45 -8.62
C THR A 38 -7.03 2.36 -9.40
N ASP A 39 -7.07 2.59 -10.70
CA ASP A 39 -5.93 2.40 -11.59
C ASP A 39 -5.23 3.74 -11.84
N ALA A 40 -3.89 3.73 -11.78
CA ALA A 40 -3.09 4.93 -11.96
C ALA A 40 -1.75 4.62 -12.65
N PHE A 41 -1.23 5.61 -13.38
CA PHE A 41 0.13 5.56 -13.90
C PHE A 41 0.93 6.71 -13.30
N VAL A 42 1.92 6.38 -12.46
CA VAL A 42 2.67 7.34 -11.66
C VAL A 42 4.08 7.47 -12.21
N SER A 43 4.46 8.66 -12.67
CA SER A 43 5.85 8.98 -13.00
C SER A 43 6.46 9.80 -11.87
N ASP A 44 7.69 9.50 -11.46
CA ASP A 44 8.39 10.32 -10.47
C ASP A 44 9.16 11.44 -11.19
N PRO A 45 8.84 12.73 -10.96
CA PRO A 45 9.48 13.84 -11.66
C PRO A 45 10.96 14.01 -11.28
N ASP A 46 11.39 13.47 -10.13
CA ASP A 46 12.76 13.60 -9.63
C ASP A 46 13.67 12.46 -10.12
N ILE A 47 13.11 11.43 -10.77
CA ILE A 47 13.86 10.27 -11.24
C ILE A 47 13.54 9.97 -12.71
N GLU A 48 14.55 10.18 -13.55
CA GLU A 48 14.45 9.91 -14.98
C GLU A 48 14.00 8.47 -15.26
N HIS A 49 12.98 8.31 -16.11
CA HIS A 49 12.39 7.03 -16.50
C HIS A 49 11.82 6.18 -15.35
N ALA A 50 11.61 6.75 -14.15
CA ALA A 50 10.88 6.10 -13.08
C ALA A 50 9.38 6.19 -13.32
N TRP A 51 8.74 5.04 -13.33
CA TRP A 51 7.30 4.94 -13.44
C TRP A 51 6.80 3.72 -12.68
N THR A 52 5.58 3.81 -12.18
CA THR A 52 4.84 2.73 -11.54
C THR A 52 3.46 2.64 -12.17
N GLU A 53 3.04 1.44 -12.54
CA GLU A 53 1.63 1.15 -12.85
C GLU A 53 0.95 0.62 -11.59
N VAL A 54 -0.20 1.21 -11.25
CA VAL A 54 -1.03 0.79 -10.12
C VAL A 54 -2.33 0.24 -10.68
N THR A 55 -2.70 -0.96 -10.24
CA THR A 55 -3.92 -1.64 -10.67
C THR A 55 -4.72 -2.13 -9.47
N GLY A 56 -6.02 -1.86 -9.44
CA GLY A 56 -6.93 -2.47 -8.48
C GLY A 56 -7.31 -3.89 -8.87
N LEU A 57 -7.05 -4.85 -7.98
CA LEU A 57 -7.42 -6.25 -8.16
C LEU A 57 -8.62 -6.59 -7.25
N GLY A 58 -9.83 -6.32 -7.74
CA GLY A 58 -11.05 -6.63 -7.01
C GLY A 58 -11.24 -5.77 -5.76
N SER A 59 -12.00 -6.26 -4.78
CA SER A 59 -12.57 -5.40 -3.75
C SER A 59 -11.56 -4.82 -2.76
N GLY A 60 -10.32 -5.31 -2.64
CA GLY A 60 -9.45 -4.91 -1.51
C GLY A 60 -7.95 -4.88 -1.78
N VAL A 61 -7.53 -5.04 -3.03
CA VAL A 61 -6.11 -5.24 -3.37
C VAL A 61 -5.66 -4.20 -4.38
N LEU A 62 -4.52 -3.58 -4.14
CA LEU A 62 -3.80 -2.78 -5.14
C LEU A 62 -2.47 -3.46 -5.47
N THR A 63 -2.15 -3.56 -6.75
CA THR A 63 -0.85 -4.01 -7.23
C THR A 63 -0.06 -2.82 -7.73
N PHE A 64 1.17 -2.69 -7.27
CA PHE A 64 2.15 -1.71 -7.71
C PHE A 64 3.19 -2.43 -8.53
N TRP A 65 3.10 -2.30 -9.85
CA TRP A 65 4.07 -2.89 -10.77
C TRP A 65 5.23 -1.92 -10.97
N ARG A 66 6.44 -2.41 -10.67
CA ARG A 66 7.68 -1.63 -10.73
C ARG A 66 7.60 -0.34 -9.88
N PRO A 67 7.35 -0.44 -8.56
CA PRO A 67 7.33 0.74 -7.69
C PRO A 67 8.70 1.42 -7.73
N ALA A 68 8.74 2.60 -8.34
CA ALA A 68 9.94 3.38 -8.58
C ALA A 68 9.74 4.83 -8.16
N GLY A 69 10.74 5.38 -7.47
CA GLY A 69 10.72 6.76 -7.01
C GLY A 69 10.13 6.97 -5.63
N ARG A 70 10.34 8.16 -5.08
CA ARG A 70 9.89 8.52 -3.73
C ARG A 70 8.39 8.78 -3.69
N LEU A 71 7.83 9.30 -4.78
CA LEU A 71 6.41 9.63 -4.87
C LEU A 71 5.53 8.39 -4.61
N ILE A 72 5.84 7.27 -5.26
CA ILE A 72 5.03 6.06 -5.11
C ILE A 72 5.11 5.46 -3.71
N TRP A 73 6.28 5.51 -3.07
CA TRP A 73 6.42 5.01 -1.70
C TRP A 73 5.62 5.87 -0.72
N ARG A 74 5.56 7.20 -0.91
CA ARG A 74 4.70 8.08 -0.11
C ARG A 74 3.21 7.74 -0.28
N ILE A 75 2.76 7.59 -1.53
CA ILE A 75 1.39 7.17 -1.83
C ILE A 75 1.08 5.81 -1.17
N LEU A 76 1.99 4.83 -1.29
CA LEU A 76 1.84 3.52 -0.65
C LEU A 76 1.69 3.65 0.87
N PHE A 77 2.52 4.47 1.53
CA PHE A 77 2.45 4.66 2.98
C PHE A 77 1.13 5.29 3.44
N ASP A 78 0.63 6.29 2.71
CA ASP A 78 -0.67 6.91 3.03
C ASP A 78 -1.81 5.89 2.88
N LEU A 79 -1.80 5.11 1.79
CA LEU A 79 -2.77 4.02 1.59
C LEU A 79 -2.71 2.97 2.70
N LEU A 80 -1.51 2.55 3.12
CA LEU A 80 -1.35 1.58 4.21
C LEU A 80 -1.91 2.10 5.53
N THR A 81 -1.78 3.40 5.76
CA THR A 81 -2.20 4.05 7.00
C THR A 81 -3.70 4.24 7.03
N GLU A 82 -4.27 4.83 5.98
CA GLU A 82 -5.68 5.22 5.91
C GLU A 82 -6.61 4.05 5.56
N CYS A 83 -6.14 3.06 4.80
CA CYS A 83 -6.91 1.85 4.51
C CYS A 83 -6.68 0.72 5.53
N HIS A 84 -5.99 1.01 6.64
CA HIS A 84 -5.60 0.04 7.67
C HIS A 84 -4.97 -1.24 7.11
N GLY A 85 -4.23 -1.09 6.01
CA GLY A 85 -3.73 -2.20 5.22
C GLY A 85 -2.33 -2.66 5.59
N PHE A 86 -1.90 -3.72 4.91
CA PHE A 86 -0.51 -4.15 4.85
C PHE A 86 -0.07 -4.29 3.39
N ALA A 87 1.23 -4.18 3.17
CA ALA A 87 1.87 -4.43 1.89
C ALA A 87 2.79 -5.63 2.00
N TYR A 88 2.87 -6.44 0.94
CA TYR A 88 3.94 -7.42 0.78
C TYR A 88 4.57 -7.29 -0.60
N ASP A 89 5.88 -7.56 -0.69
CA ASP A 89 6.58 -7.59 -1.96
C ASP A 89 6.92 -9.02 -2.41
N THR A 90 7.24 -9.17 -3.69
CA THR A 90 7.65 -10.47 -4.26
C THR A 90 8.99 -11.00 -3.73
N GLY A 91 9.70 -10.23 -2.91
CA GLY A 91 10.88 -10.64 -2.16
C GLY A 91 10.57 -11.19 -0.76
N GLY A 92 9.31 -11.19 -0.35
CA GLY A 92 8.85 -11.69 0.95
C GLY A 92 8.96 -10.67 2.09
N SER A 93 9.13 -9.38 1.79
CA SER A 93 9.02 -8.33 2.80
C SER A 93 7.57 -7.97 3.03
N LEU A 94 7.19 -7.79 4.30
CA LEU A 94 5.89 -7.25 4.71
C LEU A 94 6.06 -5.90 5.41
N THR A 95 5.17 -4.97 5.11
CA THR A 95 5.11 -3.63 5.69
C THR A 95 3.68 -3.34 6.15
N VAL A 96 3.53 -2.78 7.34
CA VAL A 96 2.24 -2.31 7.88
C VAL A 96 2.27 -0.80 8.05
N GLY A 97 1.15 -0.12 7.79
CA GLY A 97 1.09 1.34 7.85
C GLY A 97 1.09 1.91 9.27
N ASN A 98 0.46 1.22 10.22
CA ASN A 98 0.37 1.68 11.60
C ASN A 98 0.08 0.53 12.59
N GLY A 99 0.04 0.85 13.88
CA GLY A 99 -0.24 -0.11 14.95
C GLY A 99 -1.64 -0.73 14.87
N GLU A 100 -2.62 -0.03 14.28
CA GLU A 100 -3.97 -0.56 14.09
C GLU A 100 -4.00 -1.62 12.98
N SER A 101 -3.33 -1.39 11.84
CA SER A 101 -3.14 -2.40 10.80
C SER A 101 -2.44 -3.65 11.36
N LEU A 102 -1.41 -3.47 12.19
CA LEU A 102 -0.72 -4.58 12.85
C LEU A 102 -1.63 -5.34 13.82
N ARG A 103 -2.45 -4.62 14.60
CA ARG A 103 -3.41 -5.22 15.53
C ARG A 103 -4.45 -6.06 14.77
N ARG A 104 -4.99 -5.52 13.67
CA ARG A 104 -5.94 -6.20 12.77
C ARG A 104 -5.30 -7.45 12.16
N LEU A 105 -4.12 -7.33 11.57
CA LEU A 105 -3.40 -8.46 10.97
C LEU A 105 -3.19 -9.61 11.98
N ARG A 106 -2.79 -9.29 13.22
CA ARG A 106 -2.64 -10.28 14.30
C ARG A 106 -3.96 -10.95 14.70
N ALA A 107 -5.07 -10.21 14.69
CA ALA A 107 -6.38 -10.74 15.04
C ALA A 107 -6.93 -11.74 14.01
N SER A 108 -6.48 -11.64 12.75
CA SER A 108 -6.92 -12.51 11.65
C SER A 108 -6.57 -13.99 11.85
N GLY A 109 -5.55 -14.30 12.65
CA GLY A 109 -5.03 -15.66 12.84
C GLY A 109 -4.45 -16.31 11.58
N ASN A 110 -4.49 -15.62 10.44
CA ASN A 110 -4.06 -16.13 9.14
C ASN A 110 -2.57 -15.87 8.85
N TRP A 111 -1.91 -15.05 9.68
CA TRP A 111 -0.54 -14.60 9.45
C TRP A 111 0.26 -14.62 10.75
N ASP A 112 1.43 -15.27 10.71
CA ASP A 112 2.37 -15.26 11.81
C ASP A 112 3.06 -13.89 11.84
N ALA A 113 2.71 -13.07 12.82
CA ALA A 113 3.15 -11.67 12.88
C ALA A 113 4.67 -11.53 13.12
N ASP A 114 5.36 -12.62 13.45
CA ASP A 114 6.82 -12.67 13.54
C ASP A 114 7.51 -12.58 12.16
N ASP A 115 6.78 -12.80 11.06
CA ASP A 115 7.27 -12.56 9.69
C ASP A 115 7.15 -11.09 9.24
N ALA A 116 6.47 -10.24 10.03
CA ALA A 116 6.38 -8.80 9.77
C ALA A 116 7.71 -8.12 10.07
N ARG A 117 8.65 -8.17 9.13
CA ARG A 117 10.01 -7.66 9.31
C ARG A 117 10.12 -6.15 9.46
N THR A 118 9.06 -5.38 9.21
CA THR A 118 9.13 -3.92 9.34
C THR A 118 7.78 -3.31 9.72
N VAL A 119 7.65 -2.94 10.98
CA VAL A 119 6.65 -1.97 11.46
C VAL A 119 7.34 -0.62 11.43
N THR A 120 7.30 0.08 10.30
CA THR A 120 7.69 1.50 10.27
C THR A 120 6.48 2.29 10.75
N SER A 121 6.46 2.59 12.05
CA SER A 121 5.60 3.63 12.59
C SER A 121 6.00 4.97 11.95
N SER A 122 5.03 5.77 11.54
CA SER A 122 5.27 7.15 11.06
C SER A 122 6.05 8.00 12.07
N ASP A 123 6.08 7.61 13.35
CA ASP A 123 6.87 8.24 14.41
C ASP A 123 8.39 8.13 14.22
N GLU A 124 8.88 7.22 13.37
CA GLU A 124 10.32 6.98 13.16
C GLU A 124 10.90 7.72 11.94
N LEU A 125 10.10 8.48 11.19
CA LEU A 125 10.51 9.20 9.98
C LEU A 125 10.62 10.74 10.19
N GLY A 126 11.03 11.15 11.40
CA GLY A 126 11.26 12.56 11.76
C GLY A 126 12.15 13.35 10.80
#